data_AF-A0A7J9REN9-F1
#
_entry.id   AF-A0A7J9REN9-F1
#
_cell.length_a   1.000
_cell.length_b   1.000
_cell.length_c   1.000
_cell.angle_alpha   90.00
_cell.angle_beta   90.00
_cell.angle_gamma   90.00
#
_symmetry.space_group_name_H-M   'P 1'
#
loop_
_entity.id
_entity.type
_entity.pdbx_description
1 polymer ?
#
loop_
_entity_poly.entity_id
_entity_poly.type
_entity_poly.pdbx_seq_one_letter_code
_entity_poly.pdbx_strand_id
1 'polypeptide(L)'
;MGWLNWLFAPRIDHRGWSTPSEASRIFLVVTLVLVGWWSWQSSSENLVMWVAITLLISTPILSIGWYLLSIVAKNRDVQLLTPKVKTALESKGRLPNQFKNP
;
A
#
# COMPACT_ATOMS: atom_id res chain seq x y z
N MET A 1 3.47 -10.66 16.17
CA MET A 1 2.79 -9.77 15.20
C MET A 1 1.50 -10.43 14.76
N GLY A 2 0.34 -9.84 15.01
CA GLY A 2 -0.91 -10.37 14.45
C GLY A 2 -0.95 -10.16 12.93
N TRP A 3 -1.39 -11.15 12.16
CA TRP A 3 -1.53 -11.08 10.69
C TRP A 3 -2.30 -9.83 10.23
N LEU A 4 -3.32 -9.43 10.98
CA LEU A 4 -4.09 -8.23 10.73
C LEU A 4 -3.27 -6.94 10.83
N ASN A 5 -2.35 -6.86 11.81
CA ASN A 5 -1.47 -5.69 11.93
C ASN A 5 -0.43 -5.69 10.82
N TRP A 6 0.13 -6.86 10.48
CA TRP A 6 1.01 -6.94 9.32
C TRP A 6 0.31 -6.45 8.05
N LEU A 7 -0.93 -6.88 7.80
CA LEU A 7 -1.61 -6.54 6.55
C LEU A 7 -2.05 -5.07 6.49
N PHE A 8 -2.67 -4.56 7.55
CA PHE A 8 -3.35 -3.25 7.51
C PHE A 8 -2.58 -2.10 8.14
N ALA A 9 -1.59 -2.36 9.01
CA ALA A 9 -0.88 -1.26 9.67
C ALA A 9 -0.09 -0.41 8.66
N PRO A 10 -0.16 0.92 8.75
CA PRO A 10 0.67 1.81 7.95
C PRO A 10 2.16 1.58 8.24
N ARG A 11 2.99 1.74 7.20
CA ARG A 11 4.44 1.50 7.29
C ARG A 11 5.20 2.82 7.37
N ILE A 12 6.04 3.03 8.37
CA ILE A 12 6.80 4.29 8.50
C ILE A 12 8.17 4.19 7.82
N ASP A 13 8.50 5.21 7.02
CA ASP A 13 9.78 5.34 6.32
C ASP A 13 10.79 6.21 7.11
N HIS A 14 12.06 6.26 6.68
CA HIS A 14 13.17 7.03 7.26
C HIS A 14 12.94 8.55 7.36
N ARG A 15 11.90 9.07 6.71
CA ARG A 15 11.45 10.47 6.85
C ARG A 15 10.41 10.68 7.95
N GLY A 16 9.86 9.59 8.49
CA GLY A 16 8.73 9.61 9.43
C GLY A 16 7.37 9.64 8.73
N TRP A 17 7.32 9.38 7.42
CA TRP A 17 6.09 9.39 6.64
C TRP A 17 5.43 8.01 6.65
N SER A 18 4.11 7.99 6.80
CA SER A 18 3.30 6.79 6.60
C SER A 18 3.24 6.44 5.13
N THR A 19 3.72 5.26 4.79
CA THR A 19 3.64 4.63 3.48
C THR A 19 2.48 3.63 3.47
N PRO A 20 1.93 3.31 2.28
CA PRO A 20 0.83 2.38 2.15
C PRO A 20 1.12 1.05 2.85
N SER A 21 0.08 0.49 3.49
CA SER A 21 0.14 -0.82 4.15
C SER A 21 0.39 -1.95 3.14
N GLU A 22 0.73 -3.14 3.64
CA GLU A 22 0.94 -4.30 2.77
C GLU A 22 -0.36 -4.68 2.02
N ALA A 23 -1.53 -4.55 2.67
CA ALA A 23 -2.83 -4.68 2.01
C ALA A 23 -2.93 -3.76 0.79
N SER A 24 -2.59 -2.47 0.93
CA SER A 24 -2.70 -1.51 -0.16
C SER A 24 -1.77 -1.84 -1.33
N ARG A 25 -0.58 -2.38 -1.05
CA ARG A 25 0.39 -2.80 -2.07
C ARG A 25 -0.08 -4.06 -2.80
N ILE A 26 -0.53 -5.06 -2.05
CA ILE A 26 -1.09 -6.29 -2.62
C ILE A 26 -2.32 -5.95 -3.47
N PHE A 27 -3.20 -5.07 -2.97
CA PHE A 27 -4.39 -4.65 -3.68
C PHE A 27 -4.07 -3.97 -5.02
N LEU A 28 -3.00 -3.16 -5.08
CA LEU A 28 -2.52 -2.59 -6.34
C LEU A 28 -2.19 -3.69 -7.36
N VAL A 29 -1.35 -4.65 -6.95
CA VAL A 29 -0.89 -5.71 -7.86
C VAL A 29 -2.06 -6.58 -8.32
N VAL A 30 -2.91 -7.01 -7.38
CA VAL A 30 -4.09 -7.84 -7.68
C VAL A 30 -5.03 -7.11 -8.62
N THR A 31 -5.31 -5.82 -8.40
CA THR A 31 -6.20 -5.05 -9.27
C THR A 31 -5.63 -4.94 -10.68
N LEU A 32 -4.36 -4.58 -10.83
CA LEU A 32 -3.73 -4.47 -12.16
C LEU A 32 -3.72 -5.79 -12.91
N VAL A 33 -3.44 -6.90 -12.23
CA VAL A 33 -3.43 -8.24 -12.85
C VAL A 33 -4.84 -8.66 -13.28
N LEU A 34 -5.85 -8.48 -12.41
CA LEU A 34 -7.23 -8.87 -12.73
C LEU A 34 -7.83 -8.02 -13.84
N VAL A 35 -7.69 -6.69 -13.74
CA VAL A 35 -8.19 -5.77 -14.76
C VAL A 35 -7.44 -5.96 -16.07
N GLY A 36 -6.11 -6.13 -16.02
CA GLY A 36 -5.28 -6.40 -17.20
C GLY A 36 -5.63 -7.71 -17.87
N TRP A 37 -5.82 -8.79 -17.11
CA TRP A 37 -6.29 -10.06 -17.67
C TRP A 37 -7.64 -9.88 -18.36
N TRP A 38 -8.59 -9.23 -17.69
CA TRP A 38 -9.94 -9.06 -18.18
C TRP A 38 -10.03 -8.16 -19.42
N SER A 39 -9.27 -7.07 -19.45
CA SER A 39 -9.30 -6.07 -20.53
C SER A 39 -8.65 -6.56 -21.82
N TRP A 40 -7.84 -7.64 -21.79
CA TRP A 40 -7.16 -8.17 -22.97
C TRP A 40 -8.13 -8.51 -24.11
N GLN A 41 -9.27 -9.11 -23.78
CA GLN A 41 -10.30 -9.46 -24.77
C GLN A 41 -10.99 -8.22 -25.35
N SER A 42 -11.02 -7.11 -24.60
CA SER A 42 -11.64 -5.85 -25.02
C SER A 42 -10.71 -4.95 -25.85
N SER A 43 -9.40 -5.23 -25.86
CA SER A 43 -8.40 -4.37 -26.50
C SER A 43 -8.05 -4.72 -27.94
N SER A 44 -8.72 -5.72 -28.56
CA SER A 44 -8.46 -6.14 -29.95
C SER A 44 -6.97 -6.37 -30.24
N GLU A 45 -6.26 -6.99 -29.29
CA GLU A 45 -4.80 -7.26 -29.36
C GLU A 45 -3.89 -6.01 -29.46
N ASN A 46 -4.45 -4.80 -29.35
CA ASN A 46 -3.67 -3.57 -29.34
C ASN A 46 -3.13 -3.29 -27.93
N LEU A 47 -1.81 -3.43 -27.77
CA LEU A 47 -1.12 -3.25 -26.48
C LEU A 47 -1.34 -1.85 -25.88
N VAL A 48 -1.33 -0.80 -26.70
CA VAL A 48 -1.54 0.58 -26.21
C VAL A 48 -2.97 0.73 -25.68
N MET A 49 -3.96 0.21 -26.41
CA MET A 49 -5.35 0.22 -25.97
C MET A 49 -5.55 -0.60 -24.69
N TRP A 50 -4.91 -1.78 -24.62
CA TRP A 50 -4.94 -2.66 -23.47
C TRP A 50 -4.43 -1.97 -22.20
N VAL A 51 -3.27 -1.32 -22.28
CA VAL A 51 -2.70 -0.55 -21.15
C VAL A 51 -3.62 0.61 -20.78
N ALA A 52 -4.14 1.35 -21.76
CA ALA A 52 -5.03 2.48 -21.52
C ALA A 52 -6.31 2.06 -20.77
N ILE A 53 -7.00 1.01 -21.24
CA ILE A 53 -8.20 0.47 -20.58
C ILE A 53 -7.86 -0.04 -19.18
N THR A 54 -6.75 -0.76 -19.04
CA THR A 54 -6.33 -1.31 -17.74
C THR A 54 -6.11 -0.21 -16.71
N LEU A 55 -5.40 0.86 -17.07
CA LEU A 55 -5.17 1.99 -16.19
C LEU A 55 -6.44 2.79 -15.92
N LEU A 56 -7.28 3.01 -16.95
CA LEU A 56 -8.53 3.75 -16.84
C LEU A 56 -9.49 3.08 -15.83
N ILE A 57 -9.63 1.76 -15.90
CA ILE A 57 -10.53 1.01 -15.02
C ILE A 57 -9.90 0.76 -13.65
N SER A 58 -8.60 0.50 -13.59
CA SER A 58 -7.91 0.26 -12.31
C SER A 58 -7.92 1.50 -11.42
N THR A 59 -7.79 2.71 -11.98
CA THR A 59 -7.74 3.96 -11.20
C THR A 59 -8.92 4.12 -10.22
N PRO A 60 -10.19 4.12 -10.65
CA PRO A 60 -11.31 4.26 -9.72
C PRO A 60 -11.42 3.09 -8.72
N ILE A 61 -11.11 1.87 -9.13
CA ILE A 61 -11.10 0.69 -8.24
C ILE A 61 -10.06 0.86 -7.14
N LEU A 62 -8.85 1.29 -7.50
CA LEU A 62 -7.75 1.55 -6.58
C LEU A 62 -8.08 2.71 -5.63
N SER A 63 -8.63 3.81 -6.15
CA SER A 63 -9.06 4.95 -5.34
C SER A 63 -10.07 4.53 -4.26
N ILE A 64 -11.10 3.78 -4.64
CA ILE A 64 -12.13 3.30 -3.70
C ILE A 64 -11.53 2.29 -2.72
N GLY A 65 -10.77 1.30 -3.21
CA GLY A 65 -10.20 0.27 -2.36
C GLY A 65 -9.20 0.82 -1.35
N TRP A 66 -8.34 1.76 -1.74
CA TRP A 66 -7.43 2.42 -0.81
C TRP A 66 -8.16 3.29 0.20
N TYR A 67 -9.25 3.95 -0.18
CA TYR A 67 -10.09 4.67 0.78
C TYR A 67 -10.64 3.72 1.85
N LEU A 68 -11.18 2.56 1.46
CA LEU A 68 -11.67 1.54 2.40
C LEU A 68 -10.56 0.99 3.30
N LEU A 69 -9.40 0.68 2.72
CA LEU A 69 -8.23 0.22 3.48
C LEU A 69 -7.73 1.29 4.47
N SER A 70 -7.82 2.58 4.12
CA SER A 70 -7.45 3.67 5.01
C SER A 70 -8.33 3.73 6.26
N ILE A 71 -9.62 3.41 6.14
CA ILE A 71 -10.56 3.37 7.27
C ILE A 71 -10.17 2.25 8.23
N VAL A 72 -9.86 1.06 7.70
CA VAL A 72 -9.43 -0.11 8.50
C VAL A 72 -8.08 0.12 9.18
N ALA A 73 -7.22 0.95 8.59
CA ALA A 73 -5.88 1.25 9.12
C ALA A 73 -5.87 2.28 10.26
N LYS A 74 -6.92 3.10 10.44
CA LYS A 74 -6.93 4.25 11.39
C LYS A 74 -6.63 3.88 12.85
N ASN A 75 -7.03 2.70 13.30
CA ASN A 75 -6.89 2.27 14.70
C ASN A 75 -5.75 1.25 14.90
N ARG A 76 -4.73 1.26 14.03
CA ARG A 76 -3.61 0.32 14.12
C ARG A 76 -2.30 1.05 14.31
N ASP A 77 -1.48 0.50 15.20
CA ASP A 77 -0.13 0.98 15.46
C ASP A 77 0.74 0.90 14.20
N VAL A 78 1.45 1.98 13.90
CA VAL A 78 2.36 2.05 12.75
C VAL A 78 3.45 0.98 12.86
N GLN A 79 3.89 0.40 11.75
CA GLN A 79 5.00 -0.56 11.74
C GLN A 79 6.20 0.03 11.01
N LEU A 80 7.41 -0.31 11.44
CA LEU A 80 8.62 0.06 10.71
C LEU A 80 8.62 -0.62 9.33
N LEU A 81 8.95 0.15 8.28
CA LEU A 81 9.06 -0.41 6.93
C LEU A 81 10.15 -1.50 6.86
N THR A 82 11.29 -1.23 7.49
CA THR A 82 12.43 -2.14 7.60
C THR A 82 13.11 -1.89 8.94
N PRO A 83 13.73 -2.89 9.61
CA PRO A 83 14.42 -2.68 10.89
C PRO A 83 15.47 -1.56 10.86
N LYS A 84 16.15 -1.38 9.71
CA LYS A 84 17.15 -0.31 9.49
C LYS A 84 16.59 1.11 9.63
N VAL A 85 15.28 1.29 9.46
CA VAL A 85 14.62 2.59 9.57
C VAL A 85 14.61 3.10 11.01
N LYS A 86 14.64 2.20 12.01
CA LYS A 86 14.64 2.58 13.43
C LYS A 86 15.77 3.54 13.76
N THR A 87 17.01 3.17 13.45
CA THR A 87 18.22 3.96 13.72
C THR A 87 18.17 5.32 13.03
N ALA A 88 17.66 5.36 11.79
CA ALA A 88 17.53 6.60 11.02
C ALA A 88 16.44 7.54 11.59
N LEU A 89 15.39 7.00 12.20
CA LEU A 89 14.35 7.79 12.86
C LEU A 89 14.79 8.26 14.25
N GLU A 90 15.50 7.42 14.99
CA GLU A 90 16.05 7.72 16.30
C GLU A 90 17.07 8.85 16.25
N SER A 91 18.02 8.81 15.31
CA SER A 91 19.01 9.88 15.12
C SER A 91 18.38 11.22 14.76
N LYS A 92 17.19 11.22 14.15
CA LYS A 92 16.42 12.41 13.80
C LYS A 92 15.43 12.84 14.89
N GLY A 93 15.33 12.11 16.00
CA GLY A 93 14.34 12.36 17.05
C GLY A 93 12.88 12.13 16.62
N ARG A 94 12.66 11.41 15.51
CA ARG A 94 11.33 11.16 14.90
C ARG A 94 10.79 9.76 15.18
N LEU A 95 11.45 8.99 16.05
CA LEU A 95 11.01 7.65 16.41
C LEU A 95 9.66 7.73 17.15
N PRO A 96 8.61 7.03 16.69
CA PRO A 96 7.33 6.99 17.40
C PRO A 96 7.49 6.44 18.82
N ASN A 97 6.72 6.97 19.78
CA ASN A 97 6.87 6.64 21.20
C ASN A 97 6.72 5.13 21.50
N GLN A 98 5.85 4.43 20.76
CA GLN A 98 5.66 2.98 20.84
C GLN A 98 6.93 2.15 20.55
N PHE A 99 7.98 2.73 19.95
CA PHE A 99 9.26 2.06 19.68
C PHE A 99 10.40 2.51 20.61
N LYS A 100 10.16 3.50 21.48
CA LYS A 100 11.18 4.04 22.40
C LYS A 100 11.35 3.15 23.64
N ASN A 101 10.26 2.57 24.16
CA ASN A 101 10.26 1.69 25.32
C ASN A 101 9.69 0.32 24.92
N PRO A 102 10.54 -0.69 24.64
CA PRO A 102 10.09 -2.03 24.24
C PRO A 102 9.44 -2.81 25.39
#